data_AF-A0A1C6EES0-F1
#
_entry.id   AF-A0A1C6EES0-F1
#
_cell.length_a   1.000
_cell.length_b   1.000
_cell.length_c   1.000
_cell.angle_alpha   90.00
_cell.angle_beta   90.00
_cell.angle_gamma   90.00
#
_symmetry.space_group_name_H-M   'P 1'
#
loop_
_entity.id
_entity.type
_entity.pdbx_description
1 polymer ?
#
loop_
_entity_poly.entity_id
_entity_poly.type
_entity_poly.pdbx_seq_one_letter_code
_entity_poly.pdbx_strand_id
1 'polypeptide(L)'
;MKDTRICANCGAEHPISKMFEVEGDWLCEDCAHHLTVICDHCGDRIYQESVVEDDHHTLCEGCFDEHYVRCHDCGCILRSYDAYFDDDDHSYCSDCWDEHKGAIHDYNYTPDLVFHGKGLRHFGVELEIDEGGTVNSNAQKLLDIANANAENLYIKTDGSLDEGLELVTHPMTLEYHLNEMPWEQVLCKAQRMGYLSHAAGTCGLHVHISRLAFGCTYEQQEAAIARLLYFVEKFWAELLRFSRRTQSQMNRWAARYGIRLTPSEQMSHAKNSCAGRYTAVNLTNSDTVEIRMFRGTLKLNTLKATLQMVNHLVEVAVSLSDYQVQDMSWFDFLDEIKEPEFIQYLKERRLYVNEPVTASEEE
;
A
#
# COMPACT_ATOMS: atom_id res chain seq x y z
N MET A 1 24.86 -63.75 -24.02
CA MET A 1 25.61 -63.46 -22.78
C MET A 1 24.84 -62.37 -22.06
N LYS A 2 24.74 -62.40 -20.73
CA LYS A 2 24.21 -61.25 -19.98
C LYS A 2 25.38 -60.29 -19.83
N ASP A 3 25.30 -59.11 -20.42
CA ASP A 3 26.36 -58.12 -20.29
C ASP A 3 26.40 -57.62 -18.84
N THR A 4 27.58 -57.75 -18.23
CA THR A 4 27.85 -57.43 -16.82
C THR A 4 28.94 -56.37 -16.74
N ARG A 5 28.95 -55.59 -15.65
CA ARG A 5 30.00 -54.62 -15.30
C ARG A 5 30.33 -54.71 -13.81
N ILE A 6 31.53 -54.23 -13.45
CA ILE A 6 31.99 -54.13 -12.07
C ILE A 6 31.55 -52.79 -11.49
N CYS A 7 30.96 -52.81 -10.29
CA CYS A 7 30.60 -51.60 -9.56
C CYS A 7 31.86 -50.84 -9.11
N ALA A 8 31.94 -49.55 -9.43
CA ALA A 8 33.09 -48.70 -9.10
C ALA A 8 33.36 -48.58 -7.59
N ASN A 9 32.32 -48.64 -6.75
CA ASN A 9 32.45 -48.51 -5.30
C ASN A 9 32.71 -49.86 -4.58
N CYS A 10 31.85 -50.87 -4.79
CA CYS A 10 31.93 -52.13 -4.02
C CYS A 10 32.75 -53.24 -4.71
N GLY A 11 33.13 -53.05 -5.98
CA GLY A 11 33.95 -54.01 -6.73
C GLY A 11 33.23 -55.31 -7.14
N ALA A 12 31.94 -55.46 -6.85
CA ALA A 12 31.15 -56.63 -7.25
C ALA A 12 30.66 -56.54 -8.70
N GLU A 13 30.44 -57.69 -9.33
CA GLU A 13 29.94 -57.79 -10.71
C GLU A 13 28.40 -57.85 -10.74
N HIS A 14 27.77 -56.97 -11.51
CA HIS A 14 26.32 -56.87 -11.64
C HIS A 14 25.88 -56.86 -13.11
N PRO A 15 24.65 -57.31 -13.43
CA PRO A 15 24.08 -57.13 -14.77
C PRO A 15 23.93 -55.64 -15.10
N ILE A 16 24.34 -55.22 -16.30
CA ILE A 16 24.29 -53.79 -16.71
C ILE A 16 22.88 -53.21 -16.59
N SER A 17 21.85 -54.01 -16.84
CA SER A 17 20.44 -53.61 -16.72
C SER A 17 20.00 -53.23 -15.29
N LYS A 18 20.84 -53.45 -14.28
CA LYS A 18 20.60 -53.13 -12.86
C LYS A 18 21.64 -52.16 -12.28
N MET A 19 22.38 -51.49 -13.16
CA MET A 19 23.41 -50.54 -12.77
C MET A 19 23.01 -49.13 -13.22
N PHE A 20 23.53 -48.14 -12.53
CA PHE A 20 23.34 -46.73 -12.80
C PHE A 20 24.67 -46.12 -13.22
N GLU A 21 24.66 -45.33 -14.29
CA GLU A 21 25.81 -44.54 -14.71
C GLU A 21 25.74 -43.16 -14.04
N VAL A 22 26.83 -42.76 -13.38
CA VAL A 22 26.93 -41.53 -12.59
C VAL A 22 28.30 -40.93 -12.88
N GLU A 23 28.34 -39.76 -13.52
CA GLU A 23 29.60 -39.06 -13.87
C GLU A 23 30.66 -39.93 -14.59
N GLY A 24 30.21 -40.94 -15.34
CA GLY A 24 31.07 -41.88 -16.08
C GLY A 24 31.41 -43.18 -15.31
N ASP A 25 31.09 -43.25 -14.02
CA ASP A 25 31.20 -44.46 -13.21
C ASP A 25 29.93 -45.30 -13.26
N TRP A 26 30.09 -46.61 -13.04
CA TRP A 26 28.97 -47.55 -13.01
C TRP A 26 28.78 -48.09 -11.60
N LEU A 27 27.63 -47.79 -11.00
CA LEU A 27 27.27 -48.19 -9.64
C LEU A 27 26.17 -49.25 -9.67
N CYS A 28 26.25 -50.24 -8.78
CA CYS A 28 25.11 -51.11 -8.52
C CYS A 28 23.99 -50.34 -7.80
N GLU A 29 22.77 -50.87 -7.84
CA GLU A 29 21.58 -50.27 -7.22
C GLU A 29 21.80 -49.85 -5.76
N ASP A 30 22.40 -50.71 -4.94
CA ASP A 30 22.69 -50.39 -3.53
C ASP A 30 23.67 -49.22 -3.40
N CYS A 31 24.78 -49.21 -4.15
CA CYS A 31 25.75 -48.12 -4.08
C CYS A 31 25.18 -46.81 -4.62
N ALA A 32 24.41 -46.85 -5.71
CA ALA A 32 23.74 -45.68 -6.25
C ALA A 32 22.75 -45.11 -5.22
N HIS A 33 21.95 -45.94 -4.56
CA HIS A 33 20.99 -45.47 -3.58
C HIS A 33 21.63 -44.77 -2.36
N HIS A 34 22.82 -45.20 -1.94
CA HIS A 34 23.46 -44.66 -0.73
C HIS A 34 24.43 -43.51 -0.99
N LEU A 35 24.98 -43.39 -2.21
CA LEU A 35 26.06 -42.46 -2.51
C LEU A 35 25.63 -41.31 -3.42
N THR A 36 24.41 -41.35 -3.95
CA THR A 36 23.99 -40.42 -4.99
C THR A 36 22.59 -39.88 -4.72
N VAL A 37 22.38 -38.67 -5.20
CA VAL A 37 21.10 -37.95 -5.17
C VAL A 37 20.69 -37.58 -6.59
N ILE A 38 19.44 -37.15 -6.76
CA ILE A 38 18.94 -36.67 -8.04
C ILE A 38 18.88 -35.15 -7.99
N CYS A 39 19.42 -34.48 -9.01
CA CYS A 39 19.31 -33.03 -9.15
C CYS A 39 17.86 -32.63 -9.47
N ASP A 40 17.29 -31.72 -8.69
CA ASP A 40 15.90 -31.25 -8.86
C ASP A 40 15.68 -30.48 -10.16
N HIS A 41 16.74 -29.91 -10.75
CA HIS A 41 16.64 -29.12 -11.98
C HIS A 41 16.78 -29.97 -13.25
N CYS A 42 17.88 -30.73 -13.40
CA CYS A 42 18.13 -31.51 -14.62
C CYS A 42 17.66 -32.98 -14.53
N GLY A 43 17.42 -33.50 -13.33
CA GLY A 43 17.06 -34.91 -13.11
C GLY A 43 18.23 -35.89 -13.19
N ASP A 44 19.47 -35.42 -13.35
CA ASP A 44 20.66 -36.26 -13.37
C ASP A 44 20.98 -36.80 -11.98
N ARG A 45 21.56 -38.01 -11.95
CA ARG A 45 22.09 -38.62 -10.74
C ARG A 45 23.52 -38.13 -10.53
N ILE A 46 23.79 -37.60 -9.34
CA ILE A 46 25.08 -37.03 -8.95
C ILE A 46 25.55 -37.59 -7.61
N TYR A 47 26.85 -37.58 -7.36
CA TYR A 47 27.39 -37.97 -6.06
C TYR A 47 26.96 -37.00 -4.96
N GLN A 48 26.65 -37.53 -3.77
CA GLN A 48 26.19 -36.73 -2.63
C GLN A 48 27.25 -35.72 -2.15
N GLU A 49 28.53 -35.96 -2.42
CA GLU A 49 29.62 -35.03 -2.08
C GLU A 49 29.70 -33.80 -3.01
N SER A 50 29.05 -33.86 -4.17
CA SER A 50 29.07 -32.81 -5.21
C SER A 50 27.74 -32.04 -5.29
N VAL A 51 26.89 -32.16 -4.26
CA VAL A 51 25.58 -31.51 -4.23
C VAL A 51 25.67 -30.11 -3.65
N VAL A 52 24.94 -29.18 -4.27
CA VAL A 52 24.63 -27.87 -3.68
C VAL A 52 23.18 -27.93 -3.22
N GLU A 53 22.97 -27.88 -1.90
CA GLU A 53 21.63 -28.06 -1.33
C GLU A 53 21.24 -26.99 -0.29
N ASP A 54 19.92 -26.88 -0.09
CA ASP A 54 19.24 -26.23 1.03
C ASP A 54 17.98 -27.04 1.41
N ASP A 55 17.09 -26.49 2.24
CA ASP A 55 15.86 -27.17 2.68
C ASP A 55 14.84 -27.44 1.56
N HIS A 56 15.02 -26.88 0.37
CA HIS A 56 14.06 -26.91 -0.73
C HIS A 56 14.64 -27.39 -2.06
N HIS A 57 15.96 -27.35 -2.24
CA HIS A 57 16.64 -27.65 -3.48
C HIS A 57 17.83 -28.59 -3.25
N THR A 58 17.94 -29.60 -4.11
CA THR A 58 19.09 -30.50 -4.25
C THR A 58 19.61 -30.36 -5.68
N LEU A 59 20.76 -29.69 -5.88
CA LEU A 59 21.24 -29.34 -7.22
C LEU A 59 22.66 -29.87 -7.48
N CYS A 60 22.97 -30.14 -8.74
CA CYS A 60 24.36 -30.29 -9.18
C CYS A 60 25.03 -28.90 -9.31
N GLU A 61 26.35 -28.85 -9.17
CA GLU A 61 27.14 -27.61 -9.30
C GLU A 61 26.84 -26.87 -10.62
N GLY A 62 26.77 -27.59 -11.74
CA GLY A 62 26.51 -26.98 -13.05
C GLY A 62 25.15 -26.29 -13.15
N CYS A 63 24.08 -26.90 -12.62
CA CYS A 63 22.77 -26.25 -12.59
C CYS A 63 22.74 -25.08 -11.61
N PHE A 64 23.42 -25.20 -10.47
CA PHE A 64 23.52 -24.11 -9.50
C PHE A 64 24.20 -22.90 -10.13
N ASP A 65 25.38 -23.06 -10.71
CA ASP A 65 26.17 -21.97 -11.30
C ASP A 65 25.46 -21.27 -12.48
N GLU A 66 24.65 -21.99 -13.25
CA GLU A 66 23.98 -21.44 -14.43
C GLU A 66 22.64 -20.76 -14.12
N HIS A 67 21.92 -21.22 -13.10
CA HIS A 67 20.51 -20.86 -12.91
C HIS A 67 20.13 -20.42 -11.50
N TYR A 68 21.04 -20.53 -10.53
CA TYR A 68 20.75 -20.25 -9.13
C TYR A 68 21.83 -19.36 -8.49
N VAL A 69 21.48 -18.78 -7.35
CA VAL A 69 22.35 -18.01 -6.47
C VAL A 69 22.00 -18.29 -5.02
N ARG A 70 22.89 -17.93 -4.08
CA ARG A 70 22.60 -17.97 -2.65
C ARG A 70 22.28 -16.58 -2.11
N CYS A 71 21.25 -16.48 -1.28
CA CYS A 71 21.03 -15.26 -0.51
C CYS A 71 22.25 -14.98 0.39
N HIS A 72 22.76 -13.76 0.39
CA HIS A 72 23.91 -13.31 1.16
C HIS A 72 23.68 -13.44 2.67
N ASP A 73 22.46 -13.17 3.13
CA ASP A 73 22.13 -13.12 4.55
C ASP A 73 21.67 -14.48 5.10
N CYS A 74 20.68 -15.12 4.46
CA CYS A 74 20.12 -16.37 4.98
C CYS A 74 20.67 -17.64 4.31
N GLY A 75 21.42 -17.51 3.21
CA GLY A 75 22.06 -18.63 2.52
C GLY A 75 21.14 -19.52 1.68
N CYS A 76 19.83 -19.24 1.61
CA CYS A 76 18.88 -20.03 0.81
C CYS A 76 19.20 -19.96 -0.69
N ILE A 77 18.87 -21.03 -1.42
CA ILE A 77 19.07 -21.16 -2.84
C ILE A 77 17.87 -20.57 -3.58
N LEU A 78 18.14 -19.61 -4.45
CA LEU A 78 17.16 -18.89 -5.25
C LEU A 78 17.48 -19.08 -6.72
N ARG A 79 16.47 -19.08 -7.58
CA ARG A 79 16.72 -18.94 -9.01
C ARG A 79 17.26 -17.53 -9.28
N SER A 80 18.26 -17.39 -10.14
CA SER A 80 18.96 -16.12 -10.34
C SER A 80 18.04 -14.97 -10.79
N TYR A 81 16.92 -15.29 -11.46
CA TYR A 81 15.93 -14.29 -11.88
C TYR A 81 14.94 -13.88 -10.76
N ASP A 82 14.86 -14.65 -9.68
CA ASP A 82 14.04 -14.36 -8.49
C ASP A 82 14.85 -13.65 -7.39
N ALA A 83 16.15 -13.47 -7.58
CA ALA A 83 17.04 -12.82 -6.62
C ALA A 83 17.12 -11.30 -6.83
N TYR A 84 17.23 -10.58 -5.72
CA TYR A 84 17.49 -9.13 -5.70
C TYR A 84 19.00 -8.90 -5.51
N PHE A 85 19.55 -7.83 -6.12
CA PHE A 85 20.98 -7.55 -6.06
C PHE A 85 21.26 -6.13 -5.55
N ASP A 86 22.20 -5.99 -4.61
CA ASP A 86 22.70 -4.68 -4.16
C ASP A 86 23.74 -4.10 -5.14
N ASP A 87 24.25 -2.91 -4.83
CA ASP A 87 25.26 -2.22 -5.64
C ASP A 87 26.63 -2.95 -5.65
N ASP A 88 26.85 -3.91 -4.76
CA ASP A 88 28.05 -4.74 -4.63
C ASP A 88 27.85 -6.16 -5.23
N ASP A 89 26.77 -6.38 -5.99
CA ASP A 89 26.36 -7.65 -6.61
C ASP A 89 26.09 -8.79 -5.59
N HIS A 90 25.77 -8.49 -4.33
CA HIS A 90 25.28 -9.51 -3.40
C HIS A 90 23.82 -9.85 -3.72
N SER A 91 23.51 -11.14 -3.80
CA SER A 91 22.14 -11.63 -4.01
C SER A 91 21.35 -11.76 -2.72
N TYR A 92 20.07 -11.40 -2.73
CA TYR A 92 19.15 -11.49 -1.59
C TYR A 92 17.84 -12.17 -2.00
N CYS A 93 17.23 -12.92 -1.09
CA CYS A 93 15.82 -13.30 -1.21
C CYS A 93 14.94 -12.08 -0.95
N SER A 94 13.65 -12.14 -1.30
CA SER A 94 12.71 -11.04 -1.05
C SER A 94 12.75 -10.57 0.41
N ASP A 95 12.70 -11.51 1.36
CA ASP A 95 12.65 -11.20 2.80
C ASP A 95 13.93 -10.48 3.26
N CYS A 96 15.12 -11.01 2.93
CA CYS A 96 16.39 -10.39 3.30
C CYS A 96 16.65 -9.09 2.53
N TRP A 97 16.16 -8.97 1.29
CA TRP A 97 16.26 -7.73 0.53
C TRP A 97 15.45 -6.60 1.17
N ASP A 98 14.26 -6.91 1.68
CA ASP A 98 13.41 -5.96 2.38
C ASP A 98 14.02 -5.55 3.74
N GLU A 99 14.78 -6.42 4.39
CA GLU A 99 15.59 -6.07 5.56
C GLU A 99 16.83 -5.22 5.20
N HIS A 100 17.42 -5.48 4.02
CA HIS A 100 18.60 -4.79 3.51
C HIS A 100 18.28 -3.37 3.03
N LYS A 101 17.15 -3.17 2.33
CA LYS A 101 16.58 -1.85 2.04
C LYS A 101 16.00 -1.30 3.32
N GLY A 102 16.78 -0.48 4.03
CA GLY A 102 16.36 0.14 5.28
C GLY A 102 14.96 0.78 5.22
N ALA A 103 14.41 1.13 6.39
CA ALA A 103 13.03 1.58 6.66
C ALA A 103 12.30 2.54 5.67
N ILE A 104 12.98 3.13 4.68
CA ILE A 104 12.41 4.01 3.64
C ILE A 104 12.44 3.29 2.29
N HIS A 105 11.27 2.98 1.75
CA HIS A 105 11.13 2.37 0.43
C HIS A 105 11.05 3.41 -0.71
N ASP A 106 11.20 2.94 -1.95
CA ASP A 106 11.01 3.76 -3.15
C ASP A 106 9.53 4.20 -3.31
N TYR A 107 9.29 5.33 -3.97
CA TYR A 107 7.94 5.92 -4.14
C TYR A 107 6.89 4.96 -4.74
N ASN A 108 7.34 4.02 -5.56
CA ASN A 108 6.55 3.02 -6.29
C ASN A 108 6.47 1.66 -5.57
N TYR A 109 7.06 1.52 -4.38
CA TYR A 109 6.91 0.33 -3.56
C TYR A 109 5.43 0.10 -3.18
N THR A 110 4.98 -1.13 -3.06
CA THR A 110 3.67 -1.46 -2.47
C THR A 110 3.80 -2.86 -1.86
N PRO A 111 3.67 -3.02 -0.54
CA PRO A 111 3.74 -4.34 0.10
C PRO A 111 2.44 -5.12 -0.12
N ASP A 112 2.44 -6.38 0.29
CA ASP A 112 1.21 -7.14 0.48
C ASP A 112 0.32 -6.44 1.53
N LEU A 113 -0.92 -6.11 1.15
CA LEU A 113 -1.76 -5.24 1.97
C LEU A 113 -2.44 -6.00 3.12
N VAL A 114 -2.19 -5.56 4.36
CA VAL A 114 -2.88 -6.03 5.57
C VAL A 114 -4.14 -5.20 5.85
N PHE A 115 -5.33 -5.79 5.78
CA PHE A 115 -6.58 -5.07 6.02
C PHE A 115 -6.97 -5.08 7.51
N HIS A 116 -7.11 -3.90 8.10
CA HIS A 116 -7.41 -3.72 9.53
C HIS A 116 -8.85 -3.32 9.81
N GLY A 117 -9.48 -4.04 10.73
CA GLY A 117 -10.89 -3.88 11.10
C GLY A 117 -11.83 -4.75 10.27
N LYS A 118 -13.13 -4.64 10.55
CA LYS A 118 -14.17 -5.46 9.90
C LYS A 118 -15.05 -4.61 8.99
N GLY A 119 -15.29 -5.09 7.78
CA GLY A 119 -16.21 -4.47 6.83
C GLY A 119 -15.59 -4.31 5.45
N LEU A 120 -16.30 -3.64 4.54
CA LEU A 120 -15.84 -3.39 3.17
C LEU A 120 -15.23 -1.99 2.99
N ARG A 121 -15.57 -1.06 3.89
CA ARG A 121 -15.12 0.34 3.86
C ARG A 121 -13.79 0.48 4.60
N HIS A 122 -12.71 0.54 3.84
CA HIS A 122 -11.37 0.78 4.35
C HIS A 122 -10.80 2.06 3.75
N PHE A 123 -9.93 2.69 4.52
CA PHE A 123 -9.20 3.89 4.16
C PHE A 123 -7.70 3.61 4.22
N GLY A 124 -6.98 3.99 3.17
CA GLY A 124 -5.51 4.10 3.20
C GLY A 124 -5.13 5.56 3.33
N VAL A 125 -4.14 5.88 4.15
CA VAL A 125 -3.67 7.26 4.36
C VAL A 125 -2.25 7.38 3.83
N GLU A 126 -2.02 8.39 3.00
CA GLU A 126 -0.68 8.88 2.66
C GLU A 126 -0.50 10.24 3.33
N LEU A 127 0.35 10.31 4.36
CA LEU A 127 0.66 11.54 5.08
C LEU A 127 2.11 11.96 4.80
N GLU A 128 2.24 13.08 4.09
CA GLU A 128 3.55 13.66 3.80
C GLU A 128 4.05 14.53 4.96
N ILE A 129 5.32 14.31 5.32
CA ILE A 129 6.08 15.09 6.30
C ILE A 129 7.43 15.49 5.70
N ASP A 130 7.92 16.70 5.96
CA ASP A 130 9.10 17.26 5.30
C ASP A 130 10.02 17.98 6.31
N GLU A 131 11.17 18.50 5.85
CA GLU A 131 12.16 19.31 6.60
C GLU A 131 12.90 18.56 7.73
N GLY A 132 12.59 17.27 7.94
CA GLY A 132 13.22 16.43 8.98
C GLY A 132 14.26 15.44 8.44
N GLY A 133 14.50 15.43 7.13
CA GLY A 133 15.45 14.56 6.43
C GLY A 133 14.85 13.24 5.97
N THR A 134 15.36 12.70 4.86
CA THR A 134 15.10 11.33 4.41
C THR A 134 16.05 10.36 5.12
N VAL A 135 15.83 10.16 6.43
CA VAL A 135 16.78 9.45 7.32
C VAL A 135 16.19 8.12 7.81
N ASN A 136 16.83 7.00 7.45
CA ASN A 136 16.41 5.65 7.85
C ASN A 136 16.20 5.48 9.36
N SER A 137 17.09 6.02 10.19
CA SER A 137 16.94 5.95 11.66
C SER A 137 15.74 6.74 12.21
N ASN A 138 15.26 7.77 11.48
CA ASN A 138 14.04 8.50 11.85
C ASN A 138 12.80 7.75 11.38
N ALA A 139 12.84 7.20 10.16
CA ALA A 139 11.80 6.34 9.64
C ALA A 139 11.57 5.13 10.56
N GLN A 140 12.64 4.43 10.96
CA GLN A 140 12.55 3.29 11.88
C GLN A 140 11.86 3.66 13.20
N LYS A 141 12.19 4.82 13.80
CA LYS A 141 11.54 5.27 15.04
C LYS A 141 10.04 5.53 14.89
N LEU A 142 9.57 5.88 13.69
CA LEU A 142 8.15 6.06 13.40
C LEU A 142 7.48 4.69 13.19
N LEU A 143 8.14 3.78 12.46
CA LEU A 143 7.69 2.40 12.27
C LEU A 143 7.61 1.64 13.59
N ASP A 144 8.61 1.76 14.48
CA ASP A 144 8.61 1.12 15.80
C ASP A 144 7.40 1.51 16.64
N ILE A 145 6.89 2.74 16.48
CA ILE A 145 5.68 3.21 17.16
C ILE A 145 4.44 2.72 16.42
N ALA A 146 4.38 2.95 15.11
CA ALA A 146 3.22 2.62 14.30
C ALA A 146 2.91 1.13 14.30
N ASN A 147 3.96 0.30 14.26
CA ASN A 147 3.87 -1.13 14.04
C ASN A 147 4.11 -1.97 15.30
N ALA A 148 4.13 -1.35 16.48
CA ALA A 148 4.45 -2.03 17.74
C ALA A 148 3.56 -3.26 18.05
N ASN A 149 2.29 -3.23 17.61
CA ASN A 149 1.30 -4.27 17.91
C ASN A 149 0.69 -4.92 16.66
N ALA A 150 0.91 -4.35 15.47
CA ALA A 150 0.34 -4.80 14.20
C ALA A 150 1.07 -4.10 13.04
N GLU A 151 1.11 -4.71 11.86
CA GLU A 151 1.69 -4.08 10.66
C GLU A 151 0.76 -2.99 10.09
N ASN A 152 0.96 -1.75 10.52
CA ASN A 152 0.03 -0.65 10.28
C ASN A 152 0.49 0.31 9.18
N LEU A 153 1.79 0.53 9.07
CA LEU A 153 2.36 1.63 8.31
C LEU A 153 3.71 1.23 7.69
N TYR A 154 3.95 1.66 6.46
CA TYR A 154 5.25 1.62 5.80
C TYR A 154 5.62 3.03 5.33
N ILE A 155 6.91 3.28 5.06
CA ILE A 155 7.41 4.60 4.71
C ILE A 155 8.01 4.58 3.32
N LYS A 156 7.71 5.61 2.54
CA LYS A 156 8.22 5.80 1.19
C LYS A 156 8.91 7.15 1.03
N THR A 157 9.72 7.23 -0.02
CA THR A 157 10.08 8.51 -0.64
C THR A 157 8.91 9.06 -1.45
N ASP A 158 8.75 10.39 -1.49
CA ASP A 158 7.85 11.05 -2.45
C ASP A 158 8.61 12.17 -3.16
N GLY A 159 8.51 12.20 -4.48
CA GLY A 159 9.29 13.13 -5.32
C GLY A 159 8.83 14.59 -5.26
N SER A 160 7.77 14.90 -4.51
CA SER A 160 7.32 16.27 -4.24
C SER A 160 7.83 16.85 -2.92
N LEU A 161 8.55 16.05 -2.13
CA LEU A 161 9.20 16.44 -0.89
C LEU A 161 10.67 16.78 -1.13
N ASP A 162 11.20 17.72 -0.36
CA ASP A 162 12.62 18.09 -0.46
C ASP A 162 13.47 17.09 0.34
N GLU A 163 13.19 16.95 1.64
CA GLU A 163 13.94 16.14 2.61
C GLU A 163 12.93 15.52 3.60
N GLY A 164 11.99 14.74 3.06
CA GLY A 164 10.79 14.28 3.76
C GLY A 164 10.51 12.79 3.66
N LEU A 165 9.45 12.37 4.34
CA LEU A 165 8.94 11.00 4.35
C LEU A 165 7.45 11.01 3.98
N GLU A 166 7.01 10.01 3.21
CA GLU A 166 5.60 9.71 3.03
C GLU A 166 5.23 8.52 3.94
N LEU A 167 4.41 8.81 4.95
CA LEU A 167 3.89 7.84 5.89
C LEU A 167 2.63 7.20 5.28
N VAL A 168 2.69 5.94 4.88
CA VAL A 168 1.58 5.27 4.20
C VAL A 168 1.02 4.14 5.06
N THR A 169 -0.27 4.19 5.36
CA THR A 169 -0.92 3.12 6.12
C THR A 169 -1.37 2.00 5.21
N HIS A 170 -1.36 0.77 5.74
CA HIS A 170 -2.21 -0.28 5.19
C HIS A 170 -3.71 0.13 5.29
N PRO A 171 -4.64 -0.53 4.56
CA PRO A 171 -6.05 -0.18 4.59
C PRO A 171 -6.70 -0.46 5.95
N MET A 172 -7.37 0.54 6.53
CA MET A 172 -8.00 0.45 7.87
C MET A 172 -9.44 0.94 7.84
N THR A 173 -10.33 0.32 8.61
CA THR A 173 -11.63 0.92 8.90
C THR A 173 -11.48 2.27 9.65
N LEU A 174 -12.50 3.13 9.59
CA LEU A 174 -12.48 4.39 10.36
C LEU A 174 -12.28 4.13 11.86
N GLU A 175 -12.97 3.13 12.41
CA GLU A 175 -12.87 2.76 13.83
C GLU A 175 -11.42 2.43 14.22
N TYR A 176 -10.75 1.63 13.41
CA TYR A 176 -9.35 1.26 13.64
C TYR A 176 -8.42 2.49 13.57
N HIS A 177 -8.59 3.37 12.58
CA HIS A 177 -7.83 4.62 12.52
C HIS A 177 -8.03 5.51 13.76
N LEU A 178 -9.24 5.53 14.34
CA LEU A 178 -9.54 6.41 15.47
C LEU A 178 -9.05 5.85 16.81
N ASN A 179 -9.06 4.53 16.97
CA ASN A 179 -8.94 3.86 18.26
C ASN A 179 -7.70 2.97 18.40
N GLU A 180 -7.16 2.43 17.30
CA GLU A 180 -6.09 1.41 17.34
C GLU A 180 -4.79 1.92 16.71
N MET A 181 -4.88 2.63 15.57
CA MET A 181 -3.70 3.23 14.94
C MET A 181 -3.09 4.29 15.87
N PRO A 182 -1.80 4.17 16.28
CA PRO A 182 -1.17 5.05 17.27
C PRO A 182 -0.78 6.43 16.70
N TRP A 183 -1.70 7.08 15.98
CA TRP A 183 -1.49 8.37 15.33
C TRP A 183 -0.93 9.44 16.27
N GLU A 184 -1.45 9.56 17.49
CA GLU A 184 -0.97 10.59 18.43
C GLU A 184 0.54 10.46 18.69
N GLN A 185 1.01 9.24 18.87
CA GLN A 185 2.41 8.94 19.19
C GLN A 185 3.29 9.14 17.95
N VAL A 186 2.84 8.67 16.78
CA VAL A 186 3.52 8.86 15.49
C VAL A 186 3.68 10.35 15.16
N LEU A 187 2.58 11.11 15.21
CA LEU A 187 2.58 12.55 14.91
C LEU A 187 3.43 13.33 15.92
N CYS A 188 3.34 13.02 17.21
CA CYS A 188 4.17 13.66 18.24
C CYS A 188 5.66 13.33 18.05
N LYS A 189 5.99 12.09 17.67
CA LYS A 189 7.36 11.68 17.38
C LYS A 189 7.92 12.42 16.17
N ALA A 190 7.17 12.53 15.09
CA ALA A 190 7.57 13.29 13.91
C ALA A 190 7.86 14.75 14.26
N GLN A 191 6.97 15.42 15.02
CA GLN A 191 7.17 16.79 15.49
C GLN A 191 8.45 16.94 16.33
N ARG A 192 8.71 16.01 17.27
CA ARG A 192 9.91 16.03 18.11
C ARG A 192 11.20 15.84 17.32
N MET A 193 11.13 15.17 16.18
CA MET A 193 12.26 14.99 15.26
C MET A 193 12.44 16.16 14.29
N GLY A 194 11.60 17.20 14.39
CA GLY A 194 11.72 18.41 13.57
C GLY A 194 10.93 18.38 12.26
N TYR A 195 10.23 17.29 11.95
CA TYR A 195 9.41 17.23 10.74
C TYR A 195 8.27 18.24 10.79
N LEU A 196 8.04 18.86 9.64
CA LEU A 196 6.89 19.71 9.35
C LEU A 196 5.93 18.97 8.41
N SER A 197 4.73 19.49 8.24
CA SER A 197 3.80 18.98 7.23
C SER A 197 2.99 20.14 6.66
N HIS A 198 1.99 20.63 7.40
CA HIS A 198 1.27 21.83 7.00
C HIS A 198 2.21 23.02 6.74
N ALA A 199 3.21 23.23 7.60
CA ALA A 199 4.11 24.38 7.55
C ALA A 199 5.14 24.33 6.41
N ALA A 200 5.50 23.14 5.90
CA ALA A 200 6.41 22.98 4.76
C ALA A 200 5.80 23.52 3.46
N GLY A 201 4.47 23.41 3.32
CA GLY A 201 3.71 24.06 2.24
C GLY A 201 3.50 23.21 0.99
N THR A 202 4.30 22.19 0.78
CA THR A 202 4.19 21.16 -0.27
C THR A 202 3.33 19.98 0.17
N CYS A 203 3.46 19.57 1.44
CA CYS A 203 2.90 18.31 1.96
C CYS A 203 1.38 18.13 1.75
N GLY A 204 1.01 16.94 1.32
CA GLY A 204 -0.34 16.40 1.20
C GLY A 204 -0.79 15.51 2.36
N LEU A 205 -2.11 15.28 2.38
CA LEU A 205 -2.76 14.21 3.13
C LEU A 205 -3.75 13.56 2.15
N HIS A 206 -3.36 12.43 1.56
CA HIS A 206 -4.23 11.70 0.65
C HIS A 206 -4.98 10.61 1.41
N VAL A 207 -6.24 10.40 1.03
CA VAL A 207 -7.06 9.33 1.60
C VAL A 207 -7.59 8.47 0.46
N HIS A 208 -7.12 7.23 0.41
CA HIS A 208 -7.63 6.19 -0.46
C HIS A 208 -8.87 5.56 0.17
N ILE A 209 -9.93 5.40 -0.62
CA ILE A 209 -11.18 4.76 -0.21
C ILE A 209 -11.31 3.48 -1.02
N SER A 210 -11.51 2.33 -0.38
CA SER A 210 -11.76 1.07 -1.10
C SER A 210 -12.96 1.21 -2.05
N ARG A 211 -12.87 0.73 -3.29
CA ARG A 211 -14.02 0.75 -4.21
C ARG A 211 -15.21 -0.04 -3.69
N LEU A 212 -14.95 -1.09 -2.91
CA LEU A 212 -15.98 -1.87 -2.21
C LEU A 212 -16.78 -1.04 -1.18
N ALA A 213 -16.28 0.11 -0.75
CA ALA A 213 -17.04 1.04 0.08
C ALA A 213 -18.25 1.65 -0.66
N PHE A 214 -18.24 1.66 -2.00
CA PHE A 214 -19.25 2.28 -2.85
C PHE A 214 -20.29 1.29 -3.39
N GLY A 215 -20.10 -0.02 -3.17
CA GLY A 215 -21.02 -1.06 -3.64
C GLY A 215 -20.31 -2.38 -3.96
N CYS A 216 -21.09 -3.45 -4.06
CA CYS A 216 -20.59 -4.79 -4.37
C CYS A 216 -20.56 -5.08 -5.89
N THR A 217 -21.27 -4.28 -6.70
CA THR A 217 -21.25 -4.38 -8.17
C THR A 217 -20.64 -3.14 -8.79
N TYR A 218 -20.13 -3.28 -10.01
CA TYR A 218 -19.56 -2.17 -10.78
C TYR A 218 -20.57 -1.03 -10.95
N GLU A 219 -21.84 -1.33 -11.24
CA GLU A 219 -22.89 -0.32 -11.43
C GLU A 219 -23.19 0.46 -10.15
N GLN A 220 -23.19 -0.22 -9.00
CA GLN A 220 -23.37 0.42 -7.70
C GLN A 220 -22.20 1.36 -7.39
N GLN A 221 -20.97 0.87 -7.60
CA GLN A 221 -19.76 1.65 -7.39
C GLN A 221 -19.75 2.89 -8.28
N GLU A 222 -20.04 2.74 -9.57
CA GLU A 222 -20.10 3.85 -10.53
C GLU A 222 -21.11 4.92 -10.13
N ALA A 223 -22.33 4.50 -9.76
CA ALA A 223 -23.38 5.43 -9.35
C ALA A 223 -23.01 6.18 -8.06
N ALA A 224 -22.44 5.49 -7.07
CA ALA A 224 -22.03 6.13 -5.82
C ALA A 224 -20.81 7.04 -6.00
N ILE A 225 -19.79 6.62 -6.76
CA ILE A 225 -18.64 7.46 -7.09
C ILE A 225 -19.08 8.69 -7.90
N ALA A 226 -20.07 8.56 -8.78
CA ALA A 226 -20.65 9.70 -9.51
C ALA A 226 -21.25 10.74 -8.56
N ARG A 227 -21.96 10.29 -7.52
CA ARG A 227 -22.49 11.17 -6.46
C ARG A 227 -21.39 11.81 -5.63
N LEU A 228 -20.33 11.07 -5.29
CA LEU A 228 -19.15 11.62 -4.61
C LEU A 228 -18.51 12.75 -5.43
N LEU A 229 -18.25 12.53 -6.72
CA LEU A 229 -17.69 13.54 -7.62
C LEU A 229 -18.58 14.78 -7.66
N TYR A 230 -19.89 14.57 -7.84
CA TYR A 230 -20.86 15.66 -7.89
C TYR A 230 -20.87 16.47 -6.59
N PHE A 231 -20.87 15.79 -5.43
CA PHE A 231 -20.80 16.43 -4.12
C PHE A 231 -19.55 17.31 -4.00
N VAL A 232 -18.38 16.79 -4.37
CA VAL A 232 -17.11 17.53 -4.28
C VAL A 232 -17.14 18.80 -5.14
N GLU A 233 -17.74 18.72 -6.32
CA GLU A 233 -17.87 19.86 -7.22
C GLU A 233 -18.90 20.88 -6.75
N LYS A 234 -20.02 20.41 -6.20
CA LYS A 234 -21.11 21.24 -5.66
C LYS A 234 -20.66 22.05 -4.44
N PHE A 235 -19.97 21.41 -3.48
CA PHE A 235 -19.50 22.02 -2.24
C PHE A 235 -18.01 22.38 -2.28
N TRP A 236 -17.51 22.77 -3.46
CA TRP A 236 -16.10 23.05 -3.65
C TRP A 236 -15.58 24.15 -2.73
N ALA A 237 -16.37 25.20 -2.47
CA ALA A 237 -15.92 26.33 -1.66
C ALA A 237 -15.69 25.90 -0.20
N GLU A 238 -16.60 25.08 0.33
CA GLU A 238 -16.56 24.52 1.67
C GLU A 238 -15.41 23.53 1.80
N LEU A 239 -15.25 22.62 0.83
CA LEU A 239 -14.18 21.63 0.82
C LEU A 239 -12.80 22.26 0.59
N LEU A 240 -12.68 23.32 -0.22
CA LEU A 240 -11.45 24.10 -0.38
C LEU A 240 -11.05 24.73 0.96
N ARG A 241 -12.02 25.29 1.69
CA ARG A 241 -11.77 25.86 3.01
C ARG A 241 -11.39 24.78 4.03
N PHE A 242 -12.05 23.63 3.97
CA PHE A 242 -11.75 22.48 4.81
C PHE A 242 -10.33 21.96 4.56
N SER A 243 -9.90 21.92 3.30
CA SER A 243 -8.64 21.31 2.86
C SER A 243 -7.37 22.08 3.25
N ARG A 244 -7.52 23.36 3.61
CA ARG A 244 -6.42 24.28 3.99
C ARG A 244 -5.46 24.59 2.83
N ARG A 245 -5.90 24.34 1.59
CA ARG A 245 -5.19 24.74 0.38
C ARG A 245 -5.81 26.02 -0.19
N THR A 246 -5.01 26.80 -0.90
CA THR A 246 -5.52 27.90 -1.75
C THR A 246 -5.99 27.35 -3.09
N GLN A 247 -6.75 28.16 -3.85
CA GLN A 247 -7.17 27.75 -5.19
C GLN A 247 -5.97 27.51 -6.13
N SER A 248 -4.89 28.29 -6.01
CA SER A 248 -3.68 28.09 -6.83
C SER A 248 -2.98 26.77 -6.50
N GLN A 249 -2.93 26.41 -5.22
CA GLN A 249 -2.40 25.13 -4.75
C GLN A 249 -3.25 23.96 -5.28
N MET A 250 -4.57 24.06 -5.21
CA MET A 250 -5.49 23.05 -5.76
C MET A 250 -5.29 22.87 -7.27
N ASN A 251 -5.23 23.96 -8.03
CA ASN A 251 -5.04 23.87 -9.48
C ASN A 251 -3.74 23.16 -9.89
N ARG A 252 -2.71 23.21 -9.04
CA ARG A 252 -1.42 22.57 -9.30
C ARG A 252 -1.38 21.10 -8.89
N TRP A 253 -2.00 20.75 -7.76
CA TRP A 253 -1.77 19.45 -7.11
C TRP A 253 -3.02 18.55 -7.03
N ALA A 254 -4.22 19.13 -7.14
CA ALA A 254 -5.50 18.46 -6.94
C ALA A 254 -6.62 19.19 -7.69
N ALA A 255 -6.53 19.28 -9.02
CA ALA A 255 -7.44 20.07 -9.82
C ALA A 255 -8.89 19.53 -9.76
N ARG A 256 -9.88 20.43 -9.81
CA ARG A 256 -11.29 20.03 -9.96
C ARG A 256 -11.62 19.70 -11.41
N TYR A 257 -12.61 18.85 -11.62
CA TYR A 257 -13.15 18.57 -12.95
C TYR A 257 -14.07 19.70 -13.43
N GLY A 258 -14.70 20.41 -12.51
CA GLY A 258 -15.75 21.38 -12.80
C GLY A 258 -17.14 20.72 -12.76
N ILE A 259 -18.11 21.48 -12.25
CA ILE A 259 -19.46 21.00 -11.97
C ILE A 259 -20.27 20.73 -13.26
N ARG A 260 -21.01 19.62 -13.25
CA ARG A 260 -21.99 19.23 -14.27
C ARG A 260 -23.41 19.21 -13.69
N LEU A 261 -24.43 19.04 -14.53
CA LEU A 261 -25.82 19.12 -14.07
C LEU A 261 -26.20 17.89 -13.26
N THR A 262 -25.72 16.71 -13.66
CA THR A 262 -26.05 15.43 -13.02
C THR A 262 -24.81 14.66 -12.57
N PRO A 263 -24.94 13.74 -11.59
CA PRO A 263 -23.86 12.83 -11.23
C PRO A 263 -23.34 12.00 -12.41
N SER A 264 -24.22 11.50 -13.27
CA SER A 264 -23.81 10.70 -14.44
C SER A 264 -22.99 11.51 -15.46
N GLU A 265 -23.37 12.76 -15.72
CA GLU A 265 -22.57 13.68 -16.55
C GLU A 265 -21.22 13.99 -15.89
N GLN A 266 -21.20 14.16 -14.56
CA GLN A 266 -19.97 14.41 -13.80
C GLN A 266 -18.98 13.25 -13.93
N MET A 267 -19.46 12.01 -13.77
CA MET A 267 -18.66 10.80 -13.92
C MET A 267 -18.09 10.68 -15.34
N SER A 268 -18.95 10.84 -16.36
CA SER A 268 -18.52 10.79 -17.76
C SER A 268 -17.43 11.85 -18.05
N HIS A 269 -17.60 13.06 -17.54
CA HIS A 269 -16.61 14.13 -17.70
C HIS A 269 -15.28 13.80 -17.00
N ALA A 270 -15.33 13.27 -15.77
CA ALA A 270 -14.14 12.92 -15.01
C ALA A 270 -13.30 11.83 -15.72
N LYS A 271 -13.95 10.76 -16.20
CA LYS A 271 -13.31 9.66 -16.93
C LYS A 271 -12.70 10.08 -18.27
N ASN A 272 -13.29 11.06 -18.92
CA ASN A 272 -12.79 11.60 -20.19
C ASN A 272 -11.78 12.74 -20.01
N SER A 273 -11.46 13.12 -18.77
CA SER A 273 -10.49 14.17 -18.53
C SER A 273 -9.05 13.66 -18.78
N CYS A 274 -8.22 14.50 -19.39
CA CYS A 274 -6.78 14.24 -19.54
C CYS A 274 -5.97 14.68 -18.31
N ALA A 275 -6.62 14.90 -17.15
CA ALA A 275 -5.99 15.46 -15.96
C ALA A 275 -5.11 14.46 -15.18
N GLY A 276 -5.16 13.17 -15.55
CA GLY A 276 -4.40 12.12 -14.90
C GLY A 276 -4.71 12.02 -13.40
N ARG A 277 -3.69 11.70 -12.59
CA ARG A 277 -3.82 11.56 -11.13
C ARG A 277 -3.99 12.88 -10.38
N TYR A 278 -3.70 14.03 -11.00
CA TYR A 278 -3.62 15.33 -10.31
C TYR A 278 -4.98 16.00 -10.15
N THR A 279 -5.99 15.24 -9.73
CA THR A 279 -7.36 15.70 -9.50
C THR A 279 -7.74 15.58 -8.03
N ALA A 280 -8.67 16.42 -7.57
CA ALA A 280 -9.12 16.41 -6.17
C ALA A 280 -9.69 15.04 -5.75
N VAL A 281 -10.36 14.38 -6.69
CA VAL A 281 -10.80 12.98 -6.60
C VAL A 281 -10.13 12.24 -7.75
N ASN A 282 -9.18 11.39 -7.44
CA ASN A 282 -8.44 10.58 -8.41
C ASN A 282 -9.10 9.20 -8.56
N LEU A 283 -9.38 8.82 -9.82
CA LEU A 283 -10.05 7.58 -10.20
C LEU A 283 -9.12 6.58 -10.90
N THR A 284 -7.84 6.90 -11.08
CA THR A 284 -6.90 6.08 -11.87
C THR A 284 -6.55 4.76 -11.19
N ASN A 285 -6.69 4.67 -9.88
CA ASN A 285 -6.37 3.46 -9.11
C ASN A 285 -7.41 2.36 -9.38
N SER A 286 -6.99 1.09 -9.47
CA SER A 286 -7.86 -0.06 -9.78
C SER A 286 -8.81 -0.41 -8.63
N ASP A 287 -8.36 -0.30 -7.40
CA ASP A 287 -9.07 -0.81 -6.22
C ASP A 287 -9.55 0.30 -5.28
N THR A 288 -9.13 1.54 -5.54
CA THR A 288 -9.44 2.69 -4.67
C THR A 288 -9.90 3.92 -5.45
N VAL A 289 -10.62 4.80 -4.74
CA VAL A 289 -10.83 6.20 -5.13
C VAL A 289 -10.05 7.05 -4.16
N GLU A 290 -9.21 7.96 -4.65
CA GLU A 290 -8.26 8.70 -3.83
C GLU A 290 -8.68 10.17 -3.72
N ILE A 291 -8.75 10.69 -2.50
CA ILE A 291 -9.01 12.11 -2.22
C ILE A 291 -7.68 12.81 -1.96
N ARG A 292 -7.27 13.67 -2.90
CA ARG A 292 -5.95 14.33 -2.90
C ARG A 292 -5.96 15.76 -2.39
N MET A 293 -7.14 16.29 -2.08
CA MET A 293 -7.30 17.73 -1.87
C MET A 293 -6.71 18.24 -0.55
N PHE A 294 -6.58 17.40 0.47
CA PHE A 294 -6.21 17.86 1.80
C PHE A 294 -4.71 18.20 1.86
N ARG A 295 -4.40 19.28 2.58
CA ARG A 295 -3.01 19.62 2.93
C ARG A 295 -2.54 18.74 4.08
N GLY A 296 -1.24 18.42 4.12
CA GLY A 296 -0.61 17.68 5.21
C GLY A 296 -0.86 18.31 6.60
N THR A 297 -0.76 17.50 7.65
CA THR A 297 -0.93 17.93 9.04
C THR A 297 -0.20 17.04 10.04
N LEU A 298 0.27 17.63 11.14
CA LEU A 298 0.74 16.91 12.32
C LEU A 298 -0.20 17.14 13.53
N LYS A 299 -1.39 17.70 13.30
CA LYS A 299 -2.42 17.88 14.34
C LYS A 299 -3.37 16.70 14.32
N LEU A 300 -3.41 15.95 15.42
CA LEU A 300 -4.25 14.76 15.57
C LEU A 300 -5.72 15.02 15.23
N ASN A 301 -6.33 16.06 15.82
CA ASN A 301 -7.73 16.42 15.54
C ASN A 301 -7.98 16.68 14.05
N THR A 302 -7.02 17.28 13.35
CA THR A 302 -7.15 17.59 11.93
C THR A 302 -7.08 16.32 11.07
N LEU A 303 -6.20 15.37 11.41
CA LEU A 303 -6.13 14.08 10.73
C LEU A 303 -7.42 13.27 10.94
N LYS A 304 -7.88 13.15 12.19
CA LYS A 304 -9.12 12.44 12.53
C LYS A 304 -10.35 13.08 11.87
N ALA A 305 -10.47 14.40 11.90
CA ALA A 305 -11.55 15.13 11.23
C ALA A 305 -11.56 14.91 9.70
N THR A 306 -10.38 14.82 9.07
CA THR A 306 -10.28 14.49 7.63
C THR A 306 -10.82 13.08 7.35
N LEU A 307 -10.47 12.09 8.17
CA LEU A 307 -10.98 10.72 8.00
C LEU A 307 -12.49 10.62 8.23
N GLN A 308 -13.02 11.31 9.24
CA GLN A 308 -14.45 11.36 9.53
C GLN A 308 -15.22 12.07 8.39
N MET A 309 -14.70 13.18 7.86
CA MET A 309 -15.23 13.84 6.66
C MET A 309 -15.31 12.86 5.48
N VAL A 310 -14.22 12.16 5.16
CA VAL A 310 -14.18 11.22 4.04
C VAL A 310 -15.14 10.05 4.25
N ASN A 311 -15.25 9.52 5.47
CA ASN A 311 -16.23 8.49 5.80
C ASN A 311 -17.67 8.97 5.55
N HIS A 312 -17.99 10.19 5.99
CA HIS A 312 -19.33 10.74 5.80
C HIS A 312 -19.63 11.05 4.32
N LEU A 313 -18.63 11.46 3.53
CA LEU A 313 -18.77 11.57 2.07
C LEU A 313 -19.16 10.23 1.42
N VAL A 314 -18.57 9.12 1.87
CA VAL A 314 -18.95 7.78 1.39
C VAL A 314 -20.38 7.43 1.78
N GLU A 315 -20.80 7.76 3.00
CA GLU A 315 -22.17 7.52 3.47
C GLU A 315 -23.20 8.26 2.63
N VAL A 316 -22.97 9.54 2.36
CA VAL A 316 -23.81 10.36 1.47
C VAL A 316 -23.83 9.76 0.07
N ALA A 317 -22.66 9.41 -0.47
CA ALA A 317 -22.54 8.84 -1.81
C ALA A 317 -23.26 7.49 -1.96
N VAL A 318 -23.32 6.67 -0.92
CA VAL A 318 -23.96 5.34 -0.98
C VAL A 318 -25.43 5.38 -0.62
N SER A 319 -25.82 6.20 0.36
CA SER A 319 -27.15 6.16 0.96
C SER A 319 -28.19 7.04 0.26
N LEU A 320 -27.74 8.06 -0.48
CA LEU A 320 -28.63 9.00 -1.15
C LEU A 320 -28.78 8.72 -2.64
N SER A 321 -29.94 9.05 -3.18
CA SER A 321 -30.18 9.11 -4.62
C SER A 321 -29.55 10.35 -5.26
N ASP A 322 -29.39 10.32 -6.59
CA ASP A 322 -28.87 11.46 -7.35
C ASP A 322 -29.67 12.75 -7.09
N TYR A 323 -31.00 12.66 -7.05
CA TYR A 323 -31.88 13.80 -6.75
C TYR A 323 -31.63 14.37 -5.34
N GLN A 324 -31.48 13.51 -4.33
CA GLN A 324 -31.22 13.96 -2.96
C GLN A 324 -29.87 14.68 -2.85
N VAL A 325 -28.81 14.17 -3.50
CA VAL A 325 -27.50 14.85 -3.51
C VAL A 325 -27.55 16.17 -4.30
N GLN A 326 -28.33 16.21 -5.38
CA GLN A 326 -28.56 17.43 -6.17
C GLN A 326 -29.35 18.50 -5.41
N ASP A 327 -30.28 18.14 -4.52
CA ASP A 327 -31.10 19.08 -3.74
C ASP A 327 -30.45 19.49 -2.41
N MET A 328 -29.60 18.63 -1.84
CA MET A 328 -28.90 18.83 -0.57
C MET A 328 -28.18 20.19 -0.47
N SER A 329 -28.31 20.88 0.65
CA SER A 329 -27.47 22.02 1.02
C SER A 329 -26.27 21.59 1.87
N TRP A 330 -25.33 22.51 2.10
CA TRP A 330 -24.22 22.23 3.04
C TRP A 330 -24.74 22.02 4.46
N PHE A 331 -25.87 22.64 4.83
CA PHE A 331 -26.47 22.47 6.16
C PHE A 331 -27.06 21.08 6.33
N ASP A 332 -27.76 20.57 5.33
CA ASP A 332 -28.29 19.19 5.37
C ASP A 332 -27.16 18.16 5.51
N PHE A 333 -25.99 18.43 4.90
CA PHE A 333 -24.80 17.62 5.09
C PHE A 333 -24.26 17.67 6.54
N LEU A 334 -24.40 18.79 7.25
CA LEU A 334 -23.94 18.95 8.62
C LEU A 334 -24.92 18.40 9.66
N ASP A 335 -26.20 18.25 9.33
CA ASP A 335 -27.22 17.82 10.31
C ASP A 335 -27.05 16.37 10.75
N GLU A 336 -26.42 15.53 9.91
CA GLU A 336 -26.24 14.11 10.17
C GLU A 336 -24.92 13.77 10.88
N ILE A 337 -24.00 14.73 11.04
CA ILE A 337 -22.66 14.47 11.62
C ILE A 337 -22.72 14.45 13.14
N LYS A 338 -22.01 13.50 13.75
CA LYS A 338 -21.97 13.31 15.21
C LYS A 338 -20.55 13.22 15.76
N GLU A 339 -19.57 13.20 14.86
CA GLU A 339 -18.18 12.93 15.16
C GLU A 339 -17.51 14.16 15.79
N PRO A 340 -16.93 14.03 17.00
CA PRO A 340 -16.48 15.19 17.76
C PRO A 340 -15.29 15.90 17.11
N GLU A 341 -14.29 15.17 16.59
CA GLU A 341 -13.13 15.79 15.93
C GLU A 341 -13.53 16.54 14.66
N PHE A 342 -14.45 15.97 13.88
CA PHE A 342 -15.01 16.59 12.68
C PHE A 342 -15.79 17.86 12.99
N ILE A 343 -16.73 17.82 13.94
CA ILE A 343 -17.50 18.99 14.38
C ILE A 343 -16.56 20.08 14.91
N GLN A 344 -15.59 19.72 15.75
CA GLN A 344 -14.61 20.66 16.27
C GLN A 344 -13.86 21.34 15.11
N TYR A 345 -13.35 20.57 14.17
CA TYR A 345 -12.58 21.10 13.04
C TYR A 345 -13.43 22.00 12.13
N LEU A 346 -14.69 21.62 11.86
CA LEU A 346 -15.61 22.46 11.08
C LEU A 346 -15.89 23.80 11.78
N LYS A 347 -16.06 23.81 13.11
CA LYS A 347 -16.21 25.04 13.91
C LYS A 347 -14.95 25.91 13.84
N GLU A 348 -13.75 25.33 13.99
CA GLU A 348 -12.46 26.03 13.83
C GLU A 348 -12.34 26.68 12.44
N ARG A 349 -12.89 26.03 11.42
CA ARG A 349 -12.91 26.52 10.03
C ARG A 349 -14.11 27.43 9.71
N ARG A 350 -15.01 27.71 10.65
CA ARG A 350 -16.29 28.42 10.43
C ARG A 350 -17.06 27.85 9.22
N LEU A 351 -17.07 26.53 9.13
CA LEU A 351 -17.86 25.73 8.20
C LEU A 351 -19.06 25.09 8.90
N TYR A 352 -19.19 25.29 10.20
CA TYR A 352 -20.31 24.84 11.03
C TYR A 352 -21.09 26.06 11.49
N VAL A 353 -22.42 26.01 11.41
CA VAL A 353 -23.31 27.03 11.99
C VAL A 353 -24.09 26.37 13.12
N ASN A 354 -24.21 27.06 14.25
CA ASN A 354 -24.94 26.55 15.42
C ASN A 354 -26.44 26.40 15.12
N GLU A 355 -27.09 25.58 15.95
CA GLU A 355 -28.52 25.22 15.89
C GLU A 355 -29.44 26.38 15.46
N PRO A 356 -30.48 26.09 14.67
CA PRO A 356 -31.43 27.10 14.22
C PRO A 356 -32.03 27.85 15.42
N VAL A 357 -31.96 29.17 15.37
CA VAL A 357 -32.70 30.02 16.31
C VAL A 357 -34.16 29.94 15.91
N THR A 358 -35.07 29.64 16.85
CA THR A 358 -36.52 29.69 16.62
C THR A 358 -36.87 31.06 16.04
N ALA A 359 -37.18 31.10 14.74
CA ALA A 359 -37.77 32.25 14.11
C ALA A 359 -39.20 32.36 14.67
N SER A 360 -39.50 33.47 15.36
CA SER A 360 -40.89 33.86 15.55
C SER A 360 -41.53 34.02 14.17
N GLU A 361 -42.72 33.44 13.97
CA GLU A 361 -43.47 33.58 12.73
C GLU A 361 -43.50 35.05 12.30
N GLU A 362 -43.03 35.35 11.10
CA GLU A 362 -43.27 36.64 10.46
C GLU A 362 -44.76 36.65 10.05
N GLU A 363 -45.59 37.40 10.79
CA GLU A 363 -47.01 37.64 10.47
C GLU A 363 -47.21 38.43 9.17
#